data_AF-A0A7S2CG70-F1
#
_entry.id   AF-A0A7S2CG70-F1
#
_cell.length_a   1.000
_cell.length_b   1.000
_cell.length_c   1.000
_cell.angle_alpha   90.00
_cell.angle_beta   90.00
_cell.angle_gamma   90.00
#
_symmetry.space_group_name_H-M   'P 1'
#
loop_
_entity.id
_entity.type
_entity.pdbx_description
1 polymer ?
#
loop_
_entity_poly.entity_id
_entity_poly.type
_entity_poly.pdbx_seq_one_letter_code
_entity_poly.pdbx_strand_id
1 'polypeptide(L)'
;KLLLSMLILSLPALSNILGIFMIMLFMYSLLGMQLFGRLMHGEYINEEANFCTFSHAALTLFRCATGESWNGLMHDAMVTPEQGCSIEEGNCGSFAAVPFFISYVLLSTFIVLKMMIALILENYLKTLKRDRSSVQPDDAES
;
A
#
# COMPACT_ATOMS: atom_id res chain seq x y z
N LYS A 1 1.66 21.30 17.72
CA LYS A 1 3.08 20.97 17.99
C LYS A 1 3.23 19.63 18.71
N LEU A 2 2.56 19.41 19.85
CA LEU A 2 2.57 18.12 20.60
C LEU A 2 2.14 16.89 19.79
N LEU A 3 1.08 16.98 18.98
CA LEU A 3 0.60 15.85 18.15
C LEU A 3 1.58 15.46 17.04
N LEU A 4 2.21 16.45 16.39
CA LEU A 4 3.21 16.21 15.35
C LEU A 4 4.47 15.55 15.92
N SER A 5 4.92 15.97 17.10
CA SER A 5 6.05 15.33 17.78
C SER A 5 5.75 13.89 18.20
N MET A 6 4.52 13.57 18.59
CA MET A 6 4.13 12.19 18.91
C MET A 6 4.18 11.30 17.67
N LEU A 7 3.70 11.79 16.52
CA LEU A 7 3.78 11.11 15.23
C LEU A 7 5.24 10.85 14.81
N ILE A 8 6.09 11.86 14.91
CA ILE A 8 7.51 11.74 14.57
C ILE A 8 8.22 10.76 15.51
N LEU A 9 7.85 10.74 16.79
CA LEU A 9 8.41 9.82 17.79
C LEU A 9 7.96 8.36 17.57
N SER A 10 6.87 8.11 16.84
CA SER A 10 6.43 6.76 16.46
C SER A 10 7.01 6.24 15.13
N LEU A 11 7.53 7.13 14.26
CA LEU A 11 8.10 6.75 12.97
C LEU A 11 9.23 5.70 13.05
N PRO A 12 10.22 5.80 13.98
CA PRO A 12 11.32 4.84 14.04
C PRO A 12 10.86 3.40 14.35
N ALA A 13 9.78 3.25 15.11
CA ALA A 13 9.22 1.92 15.42
C ALA A 13 8.53 1.27 14.20
N LEU A 14 8.07 2.09 13.25
CA LEU A 14 7.33 1.62 12.07
C LEU A 14 8.22 1.44 10.83
N SER A 15 9.45 1.98 10.84
CA SER A 15 10.31 2.06 9.65
C SER A 15 10.55 0.70 8.99
N ASN A 16 10.68 -0.37 9.79
CA ASN A 16 10.92 -1.71 9.27
C ASN A 16 9.74 -2.23 8.44
N ILE A 17 8.51 -2.04 8.92
CA ILE A 17 7.30 -2.50 8.22
C ILE A 17 7.02 -1.60 7.01
N LEU A 18 7.23 -0.29 7.16
CA LEU A 18 7.11 0.66 6.06
C LEU A 18 8.12 0.35 4.94
N GLY A 19 9.36 -0.04 5.27
CA GLY A 19 10.35 -0.47 4.28
C GLY A 19 9.88 -1.68 3.47
N ILE A 20 9.28 -2.67 4.13
CA ILE A 20 8.68 -3.84 3.46
C ILE A 20 7.55 -3.41 2.53
N PHE A 21 6.66 -2.51 2.99
CA PHE A 21 5.60 -1.95 2.15
C PHE A 21 6.16 -1.26 0.90
N MET A 22 7.21 -0.45 1.05
CA MET A 22 7.84 0.25 -0.07
C MET A 22 8.49 -0.70 -1.08
N ILE A 23 9.15 -1.76 -0.62
CA ILE A 23 9.73 -2.80 -1.50
C ILE A 23 8.62 -3.53 -2.25
N MET A 24 7.54 -3.90 -1.56
CA MET A 24 6.37 -4.53 -2.19
C MET A 24 5.75 -3.59 -3.24
N LEU A 25 5.55 -2.31 -2.91
CA LEU A 25 5.03 -1.31 -3.84
C LEU A 25 5.91 -1.19 -5.08
N PHE A 26 7.24 -1.14 -4.90
CA PHE A 26 8.19 -1.10 -6.00
C PHE A 26 8.08 -2.33 -6.91
N MET A 27 8.11 -3.53 -6.32
CA MET A 27 8.00 -4.80 -7.05
C MET A 27 6.71 -4.91 -7.85
N TYR A 28 5.57 -4.60 -7.23
CA TYR A 28 4.27 -4.65 -7.90
C TYR A 28 4.10 -3.54 -8.93
N SER A 29 4.73 -2.38 -8.76
CA SER A 29 4.73 -1.31 -9.77
C SER A 29 5.42 -1.77 -11.05
N LEU A 30 6.59 -2.40 -10.93
CA LEU A 30 7.30 -2.95 -12.09
C LEU A 30 6.52 -4.07 -12.77
N LEU A 31 5.94 -4.98 -11.99
CA LEU A 31 5.11 -6.06 -12.52
C LEU A 31 3.84 -5.52 -13.21
N GLY A 32 3.19 -4.52 -12.60
CA GLY A 32 2.01 -3.87 -13.15
C GLY A 32 2.31 -3.15 -14.46
N MET A 33 3.45 -2.45 -14.57
CA MET A 33 3.88 -1.86 -15.85
C MET A 33 4.08 -2.92 -16.93
N GLN A 34 4.70 -4.05 -16.59
CA GLN A 34 4.95 -5.13 -17.53
C GLN A 34 3.66 -5.80 -18.03
N LEU A 35 2.66 -5.95 -17.15
CA LEU A 35 1.40 -6.62 -17.48
C LEU A 35 0.36 -5.69 -18.09
N PHE A 36 0.29 -4.44 -17.62
CA PHE A 36 -0.85 -3.54 -17.85
C PHE A 36 -0.46 -2.20 -18.46
N GLY A 37 0.81 -1.96 -18.76
CA GLY A 37 1.30 -0.66 -19.23
C GLY A 37 0.81 -0.23 -20.62
N ARG A 38 0.19 -1.15 -21.37
CA ARG A 38 -0.36 -0.91 -22.71
C ARG A 38 -1.88 -1.00 -22.79
N LEU A 39 -2.56 -1.22 -21.66
CA LEU A 39 -4.01 -1.37 -21.68
C LEU A 39 -4.69 -0.10 -22.21
N MET A 40 -5.79 -0.30 -22.94
CA MET A 40 -6.68 0.81 -23.27
C MET A 40 -7.25 1.43 -22.00
N HIS A 41 -7.60 2.71 -22.06
CA HIS A 41 -8.26 3.37 -20.94
C HIS A 41 -9.73 2.92 -20.82
N GLY A 42 -10.14 2.64 -19.59
CA GLY A 42 -11.50 2.30 -19.18
C GLY A 42 -12.05 3.32 -18.17
N GLU A 43 -12.95 2.86 -17.30
CA GLU A 43 -13.57 3.70 -16.27
C GLU A 43 -12.60 4.03 -15.13
N TYR A 44 -11.81 3.04 -14.71
CA TYR A 44 -10.87 3.10 -13.59
C TYR A 44 -9.41 3.17 -14.05
N ILE A 45 -9.05 2.48 -15.14
CA ILE A 45 -7.74 2.66 -15.80
C ILE A 45 -7.83 3.86 -16.73
N ASN A 46 -7.31 5.02 -16.33
CA ASN A 46 -7.45 6.28 -17.08
C ASN A 46 -6.13 7.08 -17.08
N GLU A 47 -6.16 8.33 -17.55
CA GLU A 47 -4.97 9.19 -17.63
C GLU A 47 -4.27 9.40 -16.28
N GLU A 48 -5.03 9.37 -15.17
CA GLU A 48 -4.53 9.61 -13.82
C GLU A 48 -4.14 8.30 -13.11
N ALA A 49 -4.87 7.23 -13.37
CA ALA A 49 -4.66 5.92 -12.77
C ALA A 49 -4.34 4.87 -13.86
N ASN A 50 -3.06 4.69 -14.14
CA ASN A 50 -2.58 3.72 -15.14
C ASN A 50 -1.23 3.12 -14.75
N PHE A 51 -0.78 2.18 -15.58
CA PHE A 51 0.48 1.45 -15.43
C PHE A 51 1.51 1.81 -16.51
N CYS A 52 1.36 2.95 -17.20
CA CYS A 52 2.25 3.31 -18.32
C CYS A 52 3.65 3.73 -17.87
N THR A 53 3.77 4.27 -16.65
CA THR A 53 5.05 4.69 -16.04
C THR A 53 5.13 4.24 -14.60
N PHE A 54 6.34 4.16 -14.07
CA PHE A 54 6.56 3.71 -12.68
C PHE A 54 5.80 4.57 -11.66
N SER A 55 5.84 5.89 -11.83
CA SER A 55 5.17 6.81 -10.90
C SER A 55 3.64 6.65 -10.91
N HIS A 56 3.04 6.52 -12.10
CA HIS A 56 1.59 6.28 -12.21
C HIS A 56 1.21 4.90 -11.66
N ALA A 57 1.99 3.86 -11.96
CA ALA A 57 1.77 2.51 -11.42
C ALA A 57 1.86 2.50 -9.88
N ALA A 58 2.89 3.14 -9.31
CA ALA A 58 3.09 3.24 -7.88
C ALA A 58 1.96 4.02 -7.19
N LEU A 59 1.50 5.13 -7.76
CA LEU A 59 0.38 5.90 -7.22
C LEU A 59 -0.94 5.13 -7.31
N THR A 60 -1.18 4.47 -8.45
CA THR A 60 -2.36 3.60 -8.66
C THR A 60 -2.40 2.47 -7.65
N LEU A 61 -1.27 1.79 -7.42
CA LEU A 61 -1.16 0.74 -6.43
C LEU A 61 -1.27 1.28 -4.99
N PHE A 62 -0.69 2.43 -4.70
CA PHE A 62 -0.87 3.07 -3.40
C PHE A 62 -2.34 3.36 -3.09
N ARG A 63 -3.11 3.83 -4.09
CA ARG A 63 -4.57 3.96 -4.00
C ARG A 63 -5.27 2.61 -3.79
N CYS A 64 -4.85 1.55 -4.47
CA CYS A 64 -5.36 0.20 -4.19
C CYS A 64 -5.07 -0.25 -2.74
N ALA A 65 -3.92 0.12 -2.18
CA ALA A 65 -3.53 -0.25 -0.81
C ALA A 65 -4.38 0.43 0.27
N THR A 66 -5.02 1.57 -0.03
CA THR A 66 -6.03 2.19 0.85
C THR A 66 -7.41 1.56 0.72
N GLY A 67 -7.57 0.58 -0.18
CA GLY A 67 -8.83 -0.13 -0.43
C GLY A 67 -9.71 0.53 -1.49
N GLU A 68 -9.25 1.57 -2.16
CA GLU A 68 -10.04 2.30 -3.15
C GLU A 68 -9.94 1.70 -4.54
N SER A 69 -11.09 1.49 -5.19
CA SER A 69 -11.25 1.23 -6.63
C SER A 69 -10.43 0.08 -7.24
N TRP A 70 -9.79 -0.76 -6.41
CA TRP A 70 -8.96 -1.87 -6.86
C TRP A 70 -9.74 -2.91 -7.68
N ASN A 71 -11.01 -3.13 -7.35
CA ASN A 71 -11.87 -4.05 -8.09
C ASN A 71 -12.21 -3.50 -9.49
N GLY A 72 -12.50 -2.20 -9.59
CA GLY A 72 -12.71 -1.54 -10.89
C GLY A 72 -11.47 -1.58 -11.77
N LEU A 73 -10.30 -1.27 -11.20
CA LEU A 73 -9.00 -1.42 -11.90
C LEU A 73 -8.75 -2.86 -12.36
N MET A 74 -9.11 -3.85 -11.54
CA MET A 74 -9.01 -5.27 -11.90
C MET A 74 -9.94 -5.63 -13.07
N HIS A 75 -11.17 -5.12 -13.09
CA HIS A 75 -12.11 -5.37 -14.18
C HIS A 75 -11.66 -4.73 -15.49
N ASP A 76 -11.19 -3.49 -15.45
CA ASP A 76 -10.61 -2.82 -16.62
C ASP A 76 -9.35 -3.54 -17.12
N ALA A 77 -8.55 -4.12 -16.22
CA ALA A 77 -7.38 -4.92 -16.59
C ALA A 77 -7.71 -6.27 -17.24
N MET A 78 -9.00 -6.65 -17.28
CA MET A 78 -9.51 -7.84 -17.97
C MET A 78 -10.28 -7.50 -19.24
N VAL A 79 -10.13 -6.27 -19.76
CA VAL A 79 -10.83 -5.82 -20.96
C VAL A 79 -10.66 -6.77 -22.15
N THR A 80 -11.76 -7.08 -22.83
CA THR A 80 -11.82 -7.98 -23.99
C THR A 80 -12.08 -7.22 -25.29
N PRO A 81 -11.83 -7.83 -26.47
CA PRO A 81 -12.07 -7.17 -27.75
C PRO A 81 -13.53 -6.71 -27.95
N GLU A 82 -14.48 -7.42 -27.34
CA GLU A 82 -15.91 -7.05 -27.37
C GLU A 82 -16.18 -5.70 -26.68
N GLN A 83 -15.29 -5.27 -25.80
CA GLN A 83 -15.38 -4.02 -25.04
C GLN A 83 -14.58 -2.86 -25.70
N GLY A 84 -13.88 -3.13 -26.82
CA GLY A 84 -13.21 -2.10 -27.62
C GLY A 84 -11.69 -2.18 -27.71
N CYS A 85 -11.04 -3.17 -27.06
CA CYS A 85 -9.59 -3.34 -27.20
C CYS A 85 -9.22 -4.02 -28.53
N SER A 86 -8.02 -3.75 -29.03
CA SER A 86 -7.46 -4.33 -30.24
C SER A 86 -6.33 -5.31 -29.90
N ILE A 87 -6.49 -6.55 -30.36
CA ILE A 87 -5.45 -7.59 -30.24
C ILE A 87 -4.20 -7.18 -31.05
N GLU A 88 -4.37 -6.51 -32.19
CA GLU A 88 -3.27 -6.07 -33.05
C GLU A 88 -2.42 -4.98 -32.38
N GLU A 89 -3.05 -4.08 -31.63
CA GLU A 89 -2.37 -3.05 -30.85
C GLU A 89 -1.79 -3.58 -29.53
N GLY A 90 -2.24 -4.77 -29.10
CA GLY A 90 -1.82 -5.40 -27.85
C GLY A 90 -2.27 -4.64 -26.60
N ASN A 91 -3.41 -3.94 -26.67
CA ASN A 91 -3.98 -3.14 -25.57
C ASN A 91 -5.13 -3.83 -24.82
N CYS A 92 -5.32 -5.13 -25.07
CA CYS A 92 -6.29 -5.96 -24.38
C CYS A 92 -5.79 -6.44 -23.01
N GLY A 93 -6.75 -6.69 -22.12
CA GLY A 93 -6.54 -7.22 -20.79
C GLY A 93 -6.20 -8.71 -20.78
N SER A 94 -5.97 -9.22 -19.57
CA SER A 94 -5.67 -10.62 -19.34
C SER A 94 -6.25 -11.08 -18.01
N PHE A 95 -6.66 -12.35 -17.93
CA PHE A 95 -7.10 -12.96 -16.67
C PHE A 95 -6.01 -12.98 -15.59
N ALA A 96 -4.74 -12.76 -15.96
CA ALA A 96 -3.64 -12.51 -15.03
C ALA A 96 -3.87 -11.31 -14.09
N ALA A 97 -4.81 -10.41 -14.42
CA ALA A 97 -5.24 -9.32 -13.54
C ALA A 97 -5.80 -9.81 -12.20
N VAL A 98 -6.59 -10.90 -12.19
CA VAL A 98 -7.21 -11.42 -10.96
C VAL A 98 -6.16 -11.78 -9.90
N PRO A 99 -5.19 -12.69 -10.15
CA PRO A 99 -4.19 -13.00 -9.15
C PRO A 99 -3.29 -11.81 -8.80
N PHE A 100 -3.03 -10.89 -9.73
CA PHE A 100 -2.25 -9.67 -9.46
C PHE A 100 -2.94 -8.78 -8.42
N PHE A 101 -4.19 -8.35 -8.67
CA PHE A 101 -4.90 -7.42 -7.79
C PHE A 101 -5.29 -8.07 -6.46
N ILE A 102 -5.76 -9.33 -6.48
CA ILE A 102 -6.12 -10.05 -5.26
C ILE A 102 -4.90 -10.24 -4.36
N SER A 103 -3.76 -10.71 -4.91
CA SER A 103 -2.55 -10.87 -4.10
C SER A 103 -2.04 -9.54 -3.55
N TYR A 104 -2.04 -8.47 -4.36
CA TYR A 104 -1.63 -7.15 -3.92
C TYR A 104 -2.48 -6.64 -2.75
N VAL A 105 -3.81 -6.66 -2.89
CA VAL A 105 -4.75 -6.15 -1.87
C VAL A 105 -4.65 -6.95 -0.58
N LEU A 106 -4.51 -8.27 -0.65
CA LEU A 106 -4.35 -9.11 0.54
C LEU A 106 -3.03 -8.80 1.26
N LEU A 107 -1.91 -8.74 0.53
CA LEU A 107 -0.59 -8.45 1.10
C LEU A 107 -0.51 -7.02 1.66
N SER A 108 -1.01 -6.02 0.92
CA SER A 108 -1.01 -4.63 1.36
C SER A 108 -1.87 -4.44 2.60
N THR A 109 -3.06 -5.02 2.63
CA THR A 109 -3.95 -4.97 3.80
C THR A 109 -3.30 -5.65 5.00
N PHE A 110 -2.67 -6.82 4.81
CA PHE A 110 -1.95 -7.49 5.89
C PHE A 110 -0.81 -6.64 6.46
N ILE A 111 -0.02 -6.00 5.60
CA ILE A 111 1.07 -5.10 6.03
C ILE A 111 0.51 -3.88 6.77
N VAL A 112 -0.53 -3.23 6.26
CA VAL A 112 -1.17 -2.07 6.93
C VAL A 112 -1.72 -2.47 8.31
N LEU A 113 -2.36 -3.63 8.44
CA LEU A 113 -2.82 -4.15 9.73
C LEU A 113 -1.64 -4.39 10.68
N LYS A 114 -0.52 -4.93 10.19
CA LYS A 114 0.70 -5.09 11.00
C LYS A 114 1.30 -3.76 11.43
N MET A 115 1.25 -2.73 10.59
CA MET A 115 1.64 -1.36 10.96
C MET A 115 0.76 -0.82 12.09
N MET A 116 -0.55 -1.00 12.02
CA MET A 116 -1.49 -0.57 13.06
C MET A 116 -1.22 -1.29 14.40
N ILE A 117 -1.01 -2.61 14.37
CA ILE A 117 -0.68 -3.40 15.58
C ILE A 117 0.64 -2.91 16.19
N ALA A 118 1.68 -2.71 15.37
CA ALA A 118 2.97 -2.21 15.83
C ALA A 118 2.85 -0.82 16.47
N LEU A 119 2.06 0.08 15.88
CA LEU A 119 1.80 1.42 16.42
C LEU A 119 1.11 1.35 17.78
N ILE A 120 0.05 0.54 17.90
CA ILE A 120 -0.69 0.39 19.16
C ILE A 120 0.20 -0.20 20.25
N LEU A 121 0.97 -1.24 19.93
CA LEU A 121 1.88 -1.90 20.87
C LEU A 121 2.97 -0.92 21.36
N GLU A 122 3.57 -0.16 20.46
CA GLU A 122 4.58 0.84 20.80
C GLU A 122 4.00 1.91 21.74
N ASN A 123 2.77 2.39 21.48
CA ASN A 123 2.10 3.36 22.35
C ASN A 123 1.80 2.77 23.73
N TYR A 124 1.35 1.52 23.79
CA TYR A 124 1.11 0.81 25.04
C TYR A 124 2.40 0.64 25.86
N LEU A 125 3.49 0.21 25.22
CA LEU A 125 4.80 0.04 25.86
C LEU A 125 5.38 1.39 26.36
N LYS A 126 5.20 2.48 25.61
CA LYS A 126 5.60 3.83 26.04
C LYS A 126 4.85 4.28 27.29
N THR A 127 3.55 4.00 27.36
CA THR A 127 2.72 4.33 28.54
C THR A 127 3.18 3.57 29.77
N LEU A 128 3.43 2.26 29.65
CA LEU A 128 3.95 1.44 30.74
C LEU A 128 5.33 1.89 31.24
N LYS A 129 6.23 2.27 30.32
CA LYS A 129 7.55 2.80 30.69
C LYS A 129 7.44 4.11 31.47
N ARG A 130 6.52 5.00 31.06
CA ARG A 130 6.26 6.27 31.75
C ARG A 130 5.76 6.03 33.18
N ASP A 131 4.78 5.15 33.35
CA ASP A 131 4.19 4.86 34.66
C ASP A 131 5.22 4.21 35.62
N ARG A 132 6.11 3.34 35.08
CA ARG A 132 7.24 2.80 35.85
C ARG A 132 8.23 3.89 36.28
N SER A 133 8.60 4.81 35.37
CA SER A 133 9.54 5.89 35.67
C SER A 133 9.00 6.92 36.66
N SER A 134 7.67 7.08 36.80
CA SER A 134 7.07 7.94 37.84
C SER A 134 7.03 7.32 39.24
N VAL A 135 7.19 5.99 39.36
CA VAL A 135 7.19 5.29 40.67
C VAL A 135 8.60 5.19 41.25
N GLN A 136 9.64 5.22 40.40
CA GLN A 136 11.05 5.08 40.82
C GLN A 136 11.84 6.33 41.29
N PRO A 137 11.35 7.59 41.35
CA PRO A 137 12.18 8.72 41.76
C PRO A 137 12.53 8.82 43.26
N ASP A 138 11.80 8.17 44.17
CA ASP A 138 11.92 8.45 45.63
C ASP A 138 12.54 7.31 46.48
N ASP A 139 12.85 6.15 45.91
CA ASP A 139 13.36 4.99 46.69
C ASP A 139 14.90 4.88 46.72
N ALA A 140 15.63 5.88 46.20
CA ALA A 140 17.10 5.86 46.10
C ALA A 140 17.83 6.71 47.16
N GLU A 141 17.09 7.35 48.09
CA GLU A 141 17.65 8.04 49.25
C GLU A 141 17.05 7.47 50.55
N SER A 142 17.55 6.32 51.00
CA SER A 142 17.41 5.82 52.38
C SER A 142 18.55 4.88 52.74
#